data_AF-A0A7Y2NEM5-F1
#
_entry.id   AF-A0A7Y2NEM5-F1
#
_cell.length_a   1.000
_cell.length_b   1.000
_cell.length_c   1.000
_cell.angle_alpha   90.00
_cell.angle_beta   90.00
_cell.angle_gamma   90.00
#
_symmetry.space_group_name_H-M   'P 1'
#
loop_
_entity.id
_entity.type
_entity.pdbx_description
1 polymer ?
#
loop_
_entity_poly.entity_id
_entity_poly.type
_entity_poly.pdbx_seq_one_letter_code
_entity_poly.pdbx_strand_id
1 'polypeptide(L)' 'MTTVELERVEALELLGMVLAHLNHAEATSELSARVPMLLHVRDKLAFALREEK' A
#
# COMPACT_ATOMS: atom_id res chain seq x y z
N MET A 1 23.43 1.45 4.45
CA MET A 1 22.03 1.75 4.14
C MET A 1 21.99 3.15 3.58
N THR A 2 21.64 3.30 2.31
CA THR A 2 21.38 4.60 1.70
C THR A 2 19.95 5.05 2.04
N THR A 3 19.66 6.34 2.00
CA THR A 3 18.31 6.88 2.28
C THR A 3 17.24 6.23 1.40
N VAL A 4 17.58 5.94 0.14
CA VAL A 4 16.70 5.27 -0.83
C VAL A 4 16.34 3.84 -0.41
N GLU A 5 17.31 3.08 0.12
CA GLU A 5 17.02 1.73 0.63
C GLU A 5 16.04 1.75 1.81
N LEU A 6 16.13 2.77 2.67
CA LEU A 6 15.22 2.95 3.80
C LEU A 6 13.81 3.33 3.32
N GLU A 7 13.71 4.31 2.42
CA GLU A 7 12.44 4.75 1.81
C GLU A 7 11.72 3.58 1.13
N ARG A 8 12.46 2.71 0.44
CA ARG A 8 11.92 1.51 -0.20
C ARG A 8 11.37 0.50 0.80
N VAL A 9 12.07 0.27 1.90
CA VAL A 9 11.61 -0.62 2.97
C VAL A 9 10.34 -0.07 3.61
N GLU A 10 10.31 1.21 3.95
CA GLU A 10 9.13 1.88 4.53
C GLU A 10 7.93 1.83 3.57
N ALA A 11 8.15 2.04 2.27
CA ALA A 11 7.10 1.95 1.25
C ALA A 11 6.56 0.51 1.11
N LEU A 12 7.41 -0.51 1.20
CA LEU A 12 6.99 -1.92 1.21
C LEU A 12 6.20 -2.28 2.47
N GLU A 13 6.63 -1.82 3.64
CA GLU A 13 5.91 -2.02 4.90
C GLU A 13 4.51 -1.41 4.85
N LEU A 14 4.42 -0.16 4.39
CA LEU A 14 3.13 0.52 4.24
C LEU A 14 2.23 -0.17 3.23
N LEU A 15 2.79 -0.64 2.10
CA LEU A 15 2.03 -1.41 1.11
C LEU A 15 1.47 -2.71 1.72
N GLY A 16 2.28 -3.42 2.52
CA GLY A 16 1.83 -4.61 3.24
C GLY A 16 0.64 -4.34 4.17
N MET A 17 0.70 -3.24 4.94
CA MET A 17 -0.40 -2.84 5.83
C MET A 17 -1.68 -2.51 5.06
N VAL A 18 -1.57 -1.76 3.95
CA VAL A 18 -2.71 -1.41 3.10
C VAL A 18 -3.36 -2.67 2.51
N LEU A 19 -2.55 -3.61 2.01
CA LEU A 19 -3.05 -4.88 1.48
C LEU A 19 -3.75 -5.72 2.56
N ALA A 20 -3.23 -5.74 3.79
CA ALA A 20 -3.88 -6.44 4.89
C ALA A 20 -5.27 -5.86 5.21
N HIS A 21 -5.39 -4.53 5.20
CA HIS A 21 -6.69 -3.87 5.38
C HIS A 21 -7.66 -4.13 4.23
N LEU A 22 -7.18 -4.11 2.98
CA LEU A 22 -7.99 -4.43 1.82
C LEU A 22 -8.48 -5.89 1.84
N ASN A 23 -7.61 -6.84 2.20
CA ASN A 23 -7.97 -8.25 2.34
C ASN A 23 -9.03 -8.45 3.44
N HIS A 24 -8.92 -7.74 4.57
CA HIS A 24 -9.94 -7.78 5.61
C HIS A 24 -11.28 -7.17 5.15
N ALA A 25 -11.24 -6.06 4.41
CA ALA A 25 -12.42 -5.42 3.85
C ALA A 25 -13.12 -6.33 2.83
N GLU A 26 -12.36 -7.00 1.97
CA GLU A 26 -12.87 -8.00 1.03
C GLU A 26 -13.55 -9.17 1.75
N ALA A 27 -12.89 -9.73 2.77
CA ALA A 27 -13.43 -10.83 3.57
C ALA A 27 -14.73 -10.48 4.30
N THR A 28 -14.94 -9.20 4.62
CA THR A 28 -16.15 -8.70 5.30
C THR A 28 -17.17 -8.08 4.34
N SER A 29 -16.89 -8.07 3.03
CA SER A 29 -17.69 -7.36 2.02
C SER A 29 -17.95 -5.89 2.39
N GLU A 30 -16.94 -5.23 2.95
CA GLU A 30 -17.02 -3.83 3.35
C GLU A 30 -17.21 -2.92 2.12
N LEU A 31 -18.23 -2.07 2.15
CA LEU A 31 -18.57 -1.13 1.05
C LEU A 31 -18.29 0.34 1.42
N SER A 32 -17.50 0.58 2.47
CA SER A 32 -17.25 1.93 2.96
C SER A 32 -16.33 2.71 2.01
N ALA A 33 -16.36 4.05 2.11
CA ALA A 33 -15.46 4.94 1.36
C ALA A 33 -13.97 4.71 1.69
N ARG A 34 -13.66 3.96 2.74
CA ARG A 34 -12.29 3.55 3.09
C ARG A 34 -11.67 2.64 2.03
N VAL A 35 -12.46 1.76 1.41
CA VAL A 35 -11.96 0.79 0.43
C VAL A 35 -11.40 1.49 -0.81
N PRO A 36 -12.14 2.40 -1.49
CA PRO A 36 -11.58 3.19 -2.59
C PRO A 36 -10.32 3.99 -2.22
N MET A 37 -10.28 4.56 -1.01
CA MET A 37 -9.11 5.29 -0.52
C MET A 37 -7.89 4.37 -0.37
N LEU A 38 -8.06 3.19 0.21
CA LEU A 38 -6.98 2.21 0.38
C LEU A 38 -6.48 1.67 -0.97
N LEU A 39 -7.38 1.44 -1.93
CA LEU A 39 -7.01 1.06 -3.31
C LEU A 39 -6.12 2.14 -3.96
N HIS A 40 -6.49 3.42 -3.82
CA HIS A 40 -5.69 4.53 -4.34
C HIS A 40 -4.30 4.63 -3.68
N VAL A 41 -4.22 4.42 -2.37
CA VAL A 41 -2.92 4.40 -1.66
C VAL A 41 -2.06 3.23 -2.13
N ARG A 42 -2.64 2.02 -2.26
CA ARG A 42 -1.96 0.84 -2.81
C ARG A 42 -1.35 1.16 -4.18
N ASP A 43 -2.11 1.78 -5.07
CA ASP A 43 -1.67 2.06 -6.43
C ASP A 43 -0.52 3.08 -6.46
N LYS A 44 -0.57 4.11 -5.61
CA LYS A 44 0.53 5.06 -5.45
C LYS A 44 1.81 4.41 -4.93
N LEU A 45 1.71 3.53 -3.93
CA LEU A 45 2.86 2.83 -3.37
C LEU A 45 3.47 1.85 -4.37
N ALA A 46 2.62 1.08 -5.05
CA ALA A 46 3.06 0.17 -6.11
C ALA A 46 3.75 0.92 -7.26
N PHE A 47 3.27 2.11 -7.61
CA PHE A 47 3.91 2.98 -8.59
C PHE A 47 5.28 3.47 -8.10
N ALA A 48 5.36 4.03 -6.90
CA ALA A 48 6.62 4.53 -6.33
C ALA A 48 7.71 3.44 -6.28
N LEU A 49 7.35 2.25 -5.78
CA LEU A 49 8.25 1.10 -5.70
C LEU A 49 8.73 0.56 -7.05
N ARG A 50 8.03 0.90 -8.15
CA ARG A 50 8.39 0.49 -9.51
C ARG A 50 9.30 1.51 -10.21
N GLU A 51 9.12 2.79 -9.91
CA GLU A 51 9.88 3.89 -10.52
C GLU A 51 11.24 4.12 -9.84
N GLU A 52 11.45 3.60 -8.63
CA GLU A 52 12.77 3.50 -7.99
C GLU A 52 13.70 2.59 -8.82
N LYS A 53 14.49 3.22 -9.71
CA LYS A 53 15.60 2.62 -10.44
C LYS A 53 16.93 2.90 -9.76
#